data_AF-A0A1Y1YB12-F1
#
_entry.id   AF-A0A1Y1YB12-F1
#
_cell.length_a   1.000
_cell.length_b   1.000
_cell.length_c   1.000
_cell.angle_alpha   90.00
_cell.angle_beta   90.00
_cell.angle_gamma   90.00
#
_symmetry.space_group_name_H-M   'P 1'
#
loop_
_entity.id
_entity.type
_entity.pdbx_description
1 polymer ?
#
loop_
_entity_poly.entity_id
_entity_poly.type
_entity_poly.pdbx_seq_one_letter_code
_entity_poly.pdbx_strand_id
1 'polypeptide(L)'
;MSHPRGITFDPAGSLLVVCVESQEVVALREDASGAFSKYTIINQTNLPAQFTLNHGIAYFQDHLYLSNDTTAYRWPYGAGQLTLATNTPQRVIRNIDGGGNHFTRTLLIRESDGRLFINVGSSGNVDPNSNRAKVRYFDLGASGDSWLPGNPDGFDFQAGAVLADGVRNECGLGLDRHENVWGVENGSDQLIRSDLGGDIHEWNPAEEMNFFGGNRTNPATNVSFGWPYCWLISDTWCRNSTNNMPPALAMQAHSFSAPLDIKFFDGSGCGVAGGFSCSHAWDAFISFHGSWNRDRPNGRKIVRVPIDPVTGKPVGGISGQVFDVWGELDPGNCQDTCFRPVGLAFDRKGHLYVSSDSSNEIWRISLENDASLRSASVLLVRAVALLTLGCSSLIH
;
A
#
# COMPACT_ATOMS: atom_id res chain seq x y z
N MET A 1 5.62 -18.89 0.03
CA MET A 1 5.45 -18.19 1.32
C MET A 1 4.02 -18.46 1.80
N SER A 2 3.52 -17.89 2.89
CA SER A 2 2.09 -18.04 3.24
C SER A 2 1.45 -16.69 3.53
N HIS A 3 0.44 -16.35 2.73
CA HIS A 3 -0.31 -15.11 2.75
C HIS A 3 0.58 -13.84 2.80
N PRO A 4 1.48 -13.63 1.81
CA PRO A 4 2.38 -12.48 1.80
C PRO A 4 1.61 -11.17 1.62
N ARG A 5 1.81 -10.20 2.53
CA ARG A 5 1.15 -8.90 2.51
C ARG A 5 2.15 -7.78 2.23
N GLY A 6 2.40 -6.88 3.18
CA GLY A 6 3.33 -5.77 3.00
C GLY A 6 4.74 -6.25 2.65
N ILE A 7 5.40 -5.53 1.74
CA ILE A 7 6.77 -5.77 1.33
C ILE A 7 7.56 -4.46 1.31
N THR A 8 8.86 -4.52 1.59
CA THR A 8 9.78 -3.38 1.46
C THR A 8 11.21 -3.86 1.26
N PHE A 9 12.07 -3.04 0.65
CA PHE A 9 13.50 -3.33 0.56
C PHE A 9 14.26 -2.74 1.74
N ASP A 10 15.24 -3.48 2.24
CA ASP A 10 16.29 -2.88 3.07
C ASP A 10 17.36 -2.18 2.20
N PRO A 11 18.22 -1.32 2.78
CA PRO A 11 19.31 -0.67 2.05
C PRO A 11 20.39 -1.61 1.47
N ALA A 12 20.40 -2.89 1.85
CA ALA A 12 21.29 -3.91 1.30
C ALA A 12 20.68 -4.65 0.10
N GLY A 13 19.41 -4.39 -0.24
CA GLY A 13 18.69 -5.03 -1.34
C GLY A 13 17.97 -6.33 -0.97
N SER A 14 17.81 -6.64 0.32
CA SER A 14 16.92 -7.72 0.75
C SER A 14 15.46 -7.28 0.63
N LEU A 15 14.62 -8.07 -0.04
CA LEU A 15 13.17 -7.85 -0.03
C LEU A 15 12.58 -8.47 1.23
N LEU A 16 12.10 -7.63 2.15
CA LEU A 16 11.43 -8.04 3.37
C LEU A 16 9.94 -8.24 3.10
N VAL A 17 9.37 -9.34 3.58
CA VAL A 17 7.98 -9.74 3.29
C VAL A 17 7.30 -10.20 4.58
N VAL A 18 6.13 -9.63 4.87
CA VAL A 18 5.24 -10.10 5.95
C VAL A 18 4.45 -11.31 5.47
N CYS A 19 4.63 -12.46 6.10
CA CYS A 19 3.85 -13.68 5.87
C CYS A 19 2.83 -13.86 7.01
N VAL A 20 1.55 -13.60 6.73
CA VAL A 20 0.51 -13.53 7.78
C VAL A 20 0.19 -14.91 8.34
N GLU A 21 0.00 -15.92 7.51
CA GLU A 21 -0.42 -17.23 8.02
C GLU A 21 0.68 -17.92 8.84
N SER A 22 1.95 -17.81 8.40
CA SER A 22 3.07 -18.38 9.17
C SER A 22 3.51 -17.50 10.34
N GLN A 23 3.02 -16.26 10.43
CA GLN A 23 3.46 -15.27 11.42
C GLN A 23 4.98 -15.07 11.36
N GLU A 24 5.49 -14.89 10.14
CA GLU A 24 6.92 -14.67 9.86
C GLU A 24 7.14 -13.34 9.12
N VAL A 25 8.31 -12.72 9.34
CA VAL A 25 8.92 -11.80 8.36
C VAL A 25 10.10 -12.49 7.73
N VAL A 26 10.14 -12.50 6.41
CA VAL A 26 11.17 -13.20 5.63
C VAL A 26 11.93 -12.22 4.76
N ALA A 27 13.22 -12.44 4.59
CA ALA A 27 14.05 -11.73 3.63
C ALA A 27 14.28 -12.62 2.41
N LEU A 28 13.99 -12.09 1.22
CA LEU A 28 14.34 -12.70 -0.06
C LEU A 28 15.58 -12.00 -0.62
N ARG A 29 16.59 -12.78 -1.02
CA ARG A 29 17.81 -12.25 -1.63
C ARG A 29 18.09 -12.87 -2.98
N GLU A 30 18.30 -12.00 -3.96
CA GLU A 30 18.77 -12.37 -5.29
C GLU A 30 20.30 -12.57 -5.26
N ASP A 31 20.78 -13.70 -5.78
CA ASP A 31 22.21 -13.90 -6.03
C ASP A 31 22.63 -13.40 -7.42
N ALA A 32 23.91 -13.52 -7.76
CA ALA A 32 24.44 -13.06 -9.05
C ALA A 32 23.85 -13.81 -10.27
N SER A 33 23.24 -14.98 -10.06
CA SER A 33 22.56 -15.75 -11.11
C SER A 33 21.09 -15.35 -11.31
N GLY A 34 20.55 -14.51 -10.43
CA GLY A 34 19.14 -14.14 -10.41
C GLY A 34 18.26 -15.08 -9.59
N ALA A 35 18.85 -16.04 -8.87
CA ALA A 35 18.11 -16.97 -8.02
C ALA A 35 17.83 -16.34 -6.65
N PHE A 36 16.64 -16.61 -6.10
CA PHE A 36 16.22 -16.08 -4.80
C PHE A 36 16.37 -17.11 -3.69
N SER A 37 17.00 -16.69 -2.60
CA SER A 37 17.03 -17.43 -1.32
C SER A 37 16.11 -16.79 -0.29
N LYS A 38 15.37 -17.61 0.47
CA LYS A 38 14.48 -17.18 1.56
C LYS A 38 15.18 -17.36 2.92
N TYR A 39 15.12 -16.33 3.77
CA TYR A 39 15.60 -16.37 5.15
C TYR A 39 14.50 -15.86 6.09
N THR A 40 14.22 -16.57 7.18
CA THR A 40 13.26 -16.10 8.21
C THR A 40 13.98 -15.15 9.16
N ILE A 41 13.55 -13.88 9.20
CA ILE A 41 14.11 -12.83 10.07
C ILE A 41 13.39 -12.82 11.42
N ILE A 42 12.05 -12.85 11.37
CA ILE A 42 11.15 -12.86 12.53
C ILE A 42 10.26 -14.08 12.40
N ASN A 43 10.07 -14.81 13.49
CA ASN A 43 9.06 -15.84 13.64
C ASN A 43 8.23 -15.61 14.91
N GLN A 44 7.28 -16.50 15.20
CA GLN A 44 6.38 -16.41 16.36
C GLN A 44 7.09 -16.21 17.71
N THR A 45 8.29 -16.76 17.90
CA THR A 45 9.05 -16.62 19.16
C THR A 45 9.64 -15.23 19.36
N ASN A 46 9.75 -14.45 18.28
CA ASN A 46 10.24 -13.07 18.31
C ASN A 46 9.11 -12.04 18.51
N LEU A 47 7.84 -12.47 18.41
CA LEU A 47 6.68 -11.60 18.52
C LEU A 47 6.27 -11.42 19.99
N PRO A 48 5.86 -10.21 20.42
CA PRO A 48 5.25 -10.01 21.72
C PRO A 48 4.02 -10.90 21.89
N ALA A 49 3.68 -11.23 23.15
CA ALA A 49 2.44 -11.92 23.45
C ALA A 49 1.24 -11.15 22.86
N GLN A 50 0.31 -11.87 22.22
CA GLN A 50 -0.91 -11.32 21.60
C GLN A 50 -0.67 -10.39 20.38
N PHE A 51 0.57 -10.20 19.95
CA PHE A 51 0.88 -9.49 18.70
C PHE A 51 0.89 -10.49 17.53
N THR A 52 0.09 -10.21 16.50
CA THR A 52 0.03 -11.02 15.27
C THR A 52 0.27 -10.16 14.05
N LEU A 53 1.14 -10.62 13.16
CA LEU A 53 1.39 -9.96 11.89
C LEU A 53 0.14 -10.02 11.01
N ASN A 54 -0.21 -8.89 10.39
CA ASN A 54 -1.36 -8.84 9.48
C ASN A 54 -1.15 -8.05 8.17
N HIS A 55 -0.27 -7.03 8.14
CA HIS A 55 -0.07 -6.23 6.92
C HIS A 55 1.17 -5.33 6.96
N GLY A 56 1.23 -4.36 7.88
CA GLY A 56 2.13 -3.22 7.77
C GLY A 56 3.58 -3.57 8.03
N ILE A 57 4.46 -3.03 7.19
CA ILE A 57 5.91 -3.16 7.28
C ILE A 57 6.58 -1.86 6.83
N ALA A 58 7.61 -1.43 7.54
CA ALA A 58 8.50 -0.37 7.10
C ALA A 58 9.92 -0.62 7.62
N TYR A 59 10.93 -0.11 6.92
CA TYR A 59 12.31 -0.08 7.40
C TYR A 59 12.72 1.38 7.59
N PHE A 60 13.34 1.70 8.73
CA PHE A 60 13.86 3.04 9.00
C PHE A 60 14.95 2.97 10.08
N GLN A 61 16.09 3.63 9.86
CA GLN A 61 17.19 3.78 10.83
C GLN A 61 17.55 2.47 11.54
N ASP A 62 17.90 1.42 10.77
CA ASP A 62 18.26 0.08 11.27
C ASP A 62 17.20 -0.58 12.16
N HIS A 63 15.93 -0.26 11.92
CA HIS A 63 14.80 -0.92 12.54
C HIS A 63 13.78 -1.38 11.52
N LEU A 64 13.25 -2.57 11.77
CA LEU A 64 12.10 -3.12 11.06
C LEU A 64 10.85 -2.83 11.88
N TYR A 65 9.91 -2.07 11.31
CA TYR A 65 8.64 -1.70 11.90
C TYR A 65 7.54 -2.62 11.38
N LEU A 66 6.71 -3.14 12.28
CA LEU A 66 5.58 -4.01 11.95
C LEU A 66 4.36 -3.60 12.77
N SER A 67 3.18 -3.84 12.22
CA SER A 67 1.91 -3.53 12.88
C SER A 67 0.96 -4.71 12.90
N ASN A 68 0.07 -4.68 13.90
CA ASN A 68 -1.16 -5.45 13.94
C ASN A 68 -2.35 -4.49 14.09
N ASP A 69 -3.55 -4.98 14.40
CA ASP A 69 -4.76 -4.16 14.48
C ASP A 69 -4.74 -3.09 15.60
N THR A 70 -3.93 -3.27 16.64
CA THR A 70 -3.98 -2.54 17.91
C THR A 70 -2.68 -1.82 18.26
N THR A 71 -1.57 -2.20 17.65
CA THR A 71 -0.23 -1.71 18.00
C THR A 71 0.73 -1.71 16.80
N ALA A 72 1.78 -0.90 16.90
CA ALA A 72 2.96 -0.98 16.05
C ALA A 72 4.20 -1.17 16.91
N TYR A 73 5.10 -2.03 16.46
CA TYR A 73 6.37 -2.35 17.11
C TYR A 73 7.52 -2.15 16.13
N ARG A 74 8.74 -2.03 16.67
CA ARG A 74 9.98 -2.09 15.88
C ARG A 74 10.99 -3.07 16.49
N TRP A 75 11.78 -3.71 15.64
CA TRP A 75 12.87 -4.60 16.02
C TRP A 75 14.18 -4.03 15.48
N PRO A 76 15.29 -4.09 16.25
CA PRO A 76 16.62 -3.80 15.72
C PRO A 76 16.94 -4.75 14.56
N TYR A 77 17.16 -4.18 13.38
CA TYR A 77 17.44 -4.90 12.15
C TYR A 77 18.37 -4.06 11.27
N GLY A 78 19.64 -4.40 11.28
CA GLY A 78 20.62 -3.79 10.38
C GLY A 78 20.40 -4.27 8.94
N ALA A 79 20.58 -3.38 7.98
CA ALA A 79 20.45 -3.73 6.56
C ALA A 79 21.31 -4.95 6.20
N GLY A 80 20.75 -5.93 5.50
CA GLY A 80 21.50 -7.11 5.09
C GLY A 80 21.68 -8.16 6.20
N GLN A 81 21.07 -8.00 7.38
CA GLN A 81 21.03 -9.06 8.38
C GLN A 81 20.10 -10.22 7.96
N LEU A 82 20.49 -11.44 8.31
CA LEU A 82 19.73 -12.68 8.04
C LEU A 82 19.02 -13.22 9.28
N THR A 83 19.26 -12.62 10.44
CA THR A 83 18.65 -12.92 11.73
C THR A 83 18.56 -11.63 12.52
N LEU A 84 17.63 -11.54 13.47
CA LEU A 84 17.63 -10.44 14.42
C LEU A 84 18.86 -10.47 15.34
N ALA A 85 19.39 -9.29 15.67
CA ALA A 85 20.45 -9.16 16.67
C ALA A 85 19.93 -9.40 18.09
N THR A 86 18.68 -9.02 18.37
CA THR A 86 18.00 -9.25 19.66
C THR A 86 16.54 -9.62 19.42
N ASN A 87 15.94 -10.36 20.35
CA ASN A 87 14.54 -10.76 20.27
C ASN A 87 13.59 -9.78 20.97
N THR A 88 14.08 -8.60 21.39
CA THR A 88 13.30 -7.66 22.20
C THR A 88 12.81 -6.50 21.33
N PRO A 89 11.53 -6.48 20.92
CA PRO A 89 10.97 -5.34 20.21
C PRO A 89 10.65 -4.17 21.14
N GLN A 90 10.54 -2.99 20.54
CA GLN A 90 10.09 -1.77 21.19
C GLN A 90 8.73 -1.38 20.62
N ARG A 91 7.75 -1.10 21.50
CA ARG A 91 6.43 -0.64 21.07
C ARG A 91 6.53 0.81 20.63
N VAL A 92 6.05 1.11 19.42
CA VAL A 92 6.08 2.43 18.81
C VAL A 92 4.72 3.11 18.96
N ILE A 93 3.63 2.40 18.68
CA ILE A 93 2.26 2.92 18.81
C ILE A 93 1.43 1.91 19.61
N ARG A 94 0.60 2.42 20.52
CA ARG A 94 -0.35 1.65 21.33
C ARG A 94 -1.76 2.22 21.25
N ASN A 95 -2.73 1.42 21.71
CA ASN A 95 -4.13 1.81 21.82
C ASN A 95 -4.74 2.25 20.47
N ILE A 96 -4.37 1.56 19.39
CA ILE A 96 -5.07 1.71 18.12
C ILE A 96 -6.43 1.00 18.26
N ASP A 97 -7.52 1.65 17.84
CA ASP A 97 -8.86 1.07 17.87
C ASP A 97 -8.91 -0.15 16.91
N GLY A 98 -8.75 -1.35 17.48
CA GLY A 98 -8.73 -2.64 16.80
C GLY A 98 -10.11 -3.18 16.40
N GLY A 99 -10.11 -4.40 15.86
CA GLY A 99 -11.32 -5.12 15.45
C GLY A 99 -12.11 -4.51 14.29
N GLY A 100 -13.34 -4.98 14.10
CA GLY A 100 -14.17 -4.64 12.94
C GLY A 100 -13.67 -5.24 11.64
N ASN A 101 -14.16 -4.73 10.51
CA ASN A 101 -13.87 -5.27 9.19
C ASN A 101 -12.49 -4.84 8.65
N HIS A 102 -11.98 -3.65 9.03
CA HIS A 102 -10.69 -3.15 8.57
C HIS A 102 -9.62 -3.26 9.67
N PHE A 103 -8.90 -4.37 9.69
CA PHE A 103 -7.93 -4.72 10.73
C PHE A 103 -6.46 -4.40 10.36
N THR A 104 -6.17 -4.01 9.13
CA THR A 104 -4.80 -3.68 8.69
C THR A 104 -4.37 -2.29 9.16
N ARG A 105 -3.07 -2.11 9.44
CA ARG A 105 -2.47 -0.83 9.81
C ARG A 105 -1.26 -0.53 8.95
N THR A 106 -1.47 0.12 7.81
CA THR A 106 -0.38 0.47 6.87
C THR A 106 0.61 1.40 7.55
N LEU A 107 1.91 1.14 7.38
CA LEU A 107 2.98 1.97 7.91
C LEU A 107 3.74 2.61 6.74
N LEU A 108 3.93 3.92 6.81
CA LEU A 108 4.78 4.66 5.90
C LEU A 108 5.67 5.56 6.75
N ILE A 109 6.99 5.50 6.56
CA ILE A 109 7.93 6.39 7.24
C ILE A 109 8.59 7.27 6.19
N ARG A 110 8.52 8.59 6.37
CA ARG A 110 9.31 9.52 5.57
C ARG A 110 10.69 9.66 6.18
N GLU A 111 11.69 9.23 5.43
CA GLU A 111 13.06 9.14 5.94
C GLU A 111 13.70 10.51 6.24
N SER A 112 13.35 11.54 5.48
CA SER A 112 13.95 12.87 5.58
C SER A 112 13.72 13.57 6.92
N ASP A 113 12.59 13.28 7.59
CA ASP A 113 12.25 13.87 8.89
C ASP A 113 11.88 12.84 9.96
N GLY A 114 11.78 11.55 9.62
CA GLY A 114 11.39 10.49 10.56
C GLY A 114 9.90 10.52 10.92
N ARG A 115 9.05 11.11 10.09
CA ARG A 115 7.60 11.09 10.32
C ARG A 115 7.01 9.73 9.96
N LEU A 116 6.41 9.06 10.94
CA LEU A 116 5.67 7.81 10.78
C LEU A 116 4.19 8.12 10.55
N PHE A 117 3.65 7.68 9.42
CA PHE A 117 2.23 7.72 9.07
C PHE A 117 1.61 6.33 9.24
N ILE A 118 0.38 6.31 9.76
CA ILE A 118 -0.37 5.08 9.99
C ILE A 118 -1.84 5.26 9.62
N ASN A 119 -2.37 4.31 8.84
CA ASN A 119 -3.79 4.23 8.50
C ASN A 119 -4.56 3.38 9.52
N VAL A 120 -5.77 3.82 9.87
CA VAL A 120 -6.79 3.04 10.59
C VAL A 120 -8.11 3.13 9.83
N GLY A 121 -8.47 2.05 9.15
CA GLY A 121 -9.77 1.94 8.49
C GLY A 121 -10.94 1.85 9.48
N SER A 122 -12.16 2.05 8.97
CA SER A 122 -13.42 1.99 9.69
C SER A 122 -13.72 0.61 10.28
N SER A 123 -14.60 0.53 11.28
CA SER A 123 -15.04 -0.73 11.88
C SER A 123 -16.00 -1.53 11.00
N GLY A 124 -16.68 -0.86 10.06
CA GLY A 124 -17.63 -1.46 9.14
C GLY A 124 -17.89 -0.57 7.93
N ASN A 125 -18.92 -0.90 7.16
CA ASN A 125 -19.20 -0.19 5.91
C ASN A 125 -19.57 1.29 6.11
N VAL A 126 -20.23 1.60 7.23
CA VAL A 126 -20.44 2.94 7.80
C VAL A 126 -20.15 2.82 9.30
N ASP A 127 -19.36 3.73 9.86
CA ASP A 127 -18.85 3.62 11.23
C ASP A 127 -19.19 4.88 12.05
N PRO A 128 -19.87 4.75 13.20
CA PRO A 128 -20.09 5.88 14.10
C PRO A 128 -18.85 6.23 14.94
N ASN A 129 -17.80 5.39 14.97
CA ASN A 129 -16.59 5.68 15.72
C ASN A 129 -15.74 6.76 15.03
N SER A 130 -15.71 7.95 15.63
CA SER A 130 -14.95 9.09 15.11
C SER A 130 -13.43 8.98 15.27
N ASN A 131 -12.90 7.93 15.91
CA ASN A 131 -11.46 7.68 16.04
C ASN A 131 -10.86 6.83 14.90
N ARG A 132 -11.71 6.25 14.05
CA ARG A 132 -11.34 5.43 12.90
C ARG A 132 -11.57 6.17 11.59
N ALA A 133 -11.24 5.53 10.47
CA ALA A 133 -11.28 6.12 9.13
C ALA A 133 -10.37 7.35 9.01
N LYS A 134 -9.11 7.19 9.48
CA LYS A 134 -8.11 8.26 9.56
C LYS A 134 -6.72 7.78 9.21
N VAL A 135 -5.92 8.71 8.70
CA VAL A 135 -4.45 8.62 8.70
C VAL A 135 -3.91 9.58 9.75
N ARG A 136 -3.09 9.07 10.66
CA ARG A 136 -2.37 9.89 11.65
C ARG A 136 -0.87 9.85 11.42
N TYR A 137 -0.17 10.83 11.97
CA TYR A 137 1.30 10.85 11.96
C TYR A 137 1.92 11.13 13.33
N PHE A 138 3.13 10.60 13.50
CA PHE A 138 3.95 10.67 14.70
C PHE A 138 5.38 11.04 14.31
N ASP A 139 6.07 11.78 15.16
CA ASP A 139 7.45 12.22 14.91
C ASP A 139 8.42 11.30 15.63
N LEU A 140 9.14 10.44 14.88
CA LEU A 140 10.20 9.60 15.44
C LEU A 140 11.54 10.36 15.56
N GLY A 141 11.64 11.52 14.91
CA GLY A 141 12.89 12.24 14.62
C GLY A 141 13.72 11.55 13.54
N ALA A 142 14.59 12.31 12.89
CA ALA A 142 15.44 11.82 11.81
C ALA A 142 16.35 10.64 12.21
N SER A 143 16.72 10.53 13.51
CA SER A 143 17.49 9.39 14.03
C SER A 143 16.64 8.17 14.36
N GLY A 144 15.31 8.28 14.31
CA GLY A 144 14.36 7.25 14.72
C GLY A 144 14.16 7.10 16.23
N ASP A 145 14.92 7.82 17.06
CA ASP A 145 14.95 7.62 18.53
C ASP A 145 14.56 8.86 19.34
N SER A 146 14.33 10.00 18.70
CA SER A 146 14.07 11.27 19.39
C SER A 146 12.79 11.25 20.23
N TRP A 147 11.86 10.36 19.91
CA TRP A 147 10.59 10.20 20.61
C TRP A 147 10.69 9.45 21.94
N LEU A 148 11.71 8.61 22.13
CA LEU A 148 11.81 7.68 23.25
C LEU A 148 11.75 8.36 24.63
N PRO A 149 12.44 9.49 24.90
CA PRO A 149 12.39 10.12 26.22
C PRO A 149 10.99 10.62 26.60
N GLY A 150 10.20 11.07 25.61
CA GLY A 150 8.85 11.57 25.83
C GLY A 150 7.76 10.49 25.79
N ASN A 151 8.06 9.33 25.20
CA ASN A 151 7.10 8.26 24.94
C ASN A 151 7.72 6.88 25.19
N PRO A 152 8.22 6.59 26.40
CA PRO A 152 8.97 5.35 26.68
C PRO A 152 8.15 4.06 26.45
N ASP A 153 6.82 4.15 26.50
CA ASP A 153 5.89 3.04 26.30
C ASP A 153 5.26 2.98 24.89
N GLY A 154 5.74 3.79 23.95
CA GLY A 154 5.08 4.03 22.67
C GLY A 154 4.13 5.22 22.72
N PHE A 155 3.91 5.84 21.57
CA PHE A 155 2.88 6.85 21.38
C PHE A 155 1.49 6.24 21.59
N ASP A 156 0.64 6.95 22.33
CA ASP A 156 -0.80 6.68 22.27
C ASP A 156 -1.32 7.06 20.88
N PHE A 157 -2.10 6.21 20.23
CA PHE A 157 -2.61 6.48 18.89
C PHE A 157 -3.37 7.81 18.80
N GLN A 158 -4.11 8.18 19.85
CA GLN A 158 -4.89 9.42 19.87
C GLN A 158 -4.02 10.68 19.98
N ALA A 159 -2.76 10.54 20.41
CA ALA A 159 -1.80 11.64 20.45
C ALA A 159 -1.20 11.99 19.08
N GLY A 160 -1.35 11.12 18.08
CA GLY A 160 -0.88 11.38 16.72
C GLY A 160 -1.68 12.49 16.05
N ALA A 161 -1.01 13.36 15.30
CA ALA A 161 -1.70 14.41 14.56
C ALA A 161 -2.48 13.81 13.38
N VAL A 162 -3.69 14.31 13.13
CA VAL A 162 -4.55 13.84 12.03
C VAL A 162 -4.04 14.42 10.72
N LEU A 163 -3.61 13.55 9.80
CA LEU A 163 -3.26 13.90 8.43
C LEU A 163 -4.50 13.93 7.53
N ALA A 164 -5.32 12.89 7.65
CA ALA A 164 -6.54 12.69 6.88
C ALA A 164 -7.62 12.08 7.78
N ASP A 165 -8.85 12.53 7.57
CA ASP A 165 -10.07 12.14 8.24
C ASP A 165 -11.15 11.86 7.19
N GLY A 166 -12.14 11.03 7.52
CA GLY A 166 -13.16 10.63 6.56
C GLY A 166 -12.56 9.87 5.39
N VAL A 167 -11.62 8.97 5.68
CA VAL A 167 -11.00 8.04 4.74
C VAL A 167 -11.31 6.60 5.19
N ARG A 168 -12.27 5.93 4.52
CA ARG A 168 -12.86 4.66 4.96
C ARG A 168 -11.80 3.63 5.34
N ASN A 169 -10.83 3.39 4.46
CA ASN A 169 -9.77 2.42 4.59
C ASN A 169 -8.67 2.65 3.53
N GLU A 170 -7.75 3.57 3.84
CA GLU A 170 -6.54 3.89 3.05
C GLU A 170 -5.47 2.80 3.20
N CYS A 171 -5.70 1.63 2.61
CA CYS A 171 -4.79 0.48 2.73
C CYS A 171 -3.41 0.75 2.12
N GLY A 172 -3.31 1.60 1.09
CA GLY A 172 -2.03 1.99 0.51
C GLY A 172 -1.63 3.40 0.91
N LEU A 173 -0.40 3.57 1.38
CA LEU A 173 0.22 4.89 1.60
C LEU A 173 1.57 4.93 0.87
N GLY A 174 1.86 6.05 0.20
CA GLY A 174 3.10 6.23 -0.54
C GLY A 174 3.60 7.67 -0.51
N LEU A 175 4.90 7.83 -0.75
CA LEU A 175 5.56 9.12 -0.95
C LEU A 175 5.82 9.34 -2.43
N ASP A 176 5.46 10.51 -2.94
CA ASP A 176 6.02 10.99 -4.21
C ASP A 176 7.46 11.49 -4.00
N ARG A 177 8.15 11.86 -5.08
CA ARG A 177 9.52 12.37 -4.99
C ARG A 177 9.63 13.79 -4.40
N HIS A 178 8.51 14.48 -4.24
CA HIS A 178 8.44 15.73 -3.49
C HIS A 178 8.19 15.48 -1.99
N GLU A 179 8.21 14.22 -1.58
CA GLU A 179 7.95 13.74 -0.21
C GLU A 179 6.55 14.08 0.33
N ASN A 180 5.58 14.25 -0.58
CA ASN A 180 4.18 14.33 -0.21
C ASN A 180 3.59 12.95 0.01
N VAL A 181 2.69 12.86 0.97
CA VAL A 181 1.96 11.63 1.26
C VAL A 181 0.73 11.53 0.37
N TRP A 182 0.54 10.34 -0.18
CA TRP A 182 -0.60 9.92 -0.98
C TRP A 182 -1.24 8.68 -0.38
N GLY A 183 -2.54 8.55 -0.57
CA GLY A 183 -3.34 7.38 -0.19
C GLY A 183 -4.08 6.78 -1.38
N VAL A 184 -4.37 5.48 -1.29
CA VAL A 184 -5.39 4.83 -2.12
C VAL A 184 -6.49 4.20 -1.25
N GLU A 185 -7.72 4.62 -1.51
CA GLU A 185 -8.90 4.37 -0.69
C GLU A 185 -9.67 3.14 -1.17
N ASN A 186 -10.23 2.40 -0.21
CA ASN A 186 -11.25 1.39 -0.45
C ASN A 186 -12.61 1.95 0.00
N GLY A 187 -13.40 2.45 -0.95
CA GLY A 187 -14.71 3.07 -0.77
C GLY A 187 -15.81 2.11 -0.26
N SER A 188 -17.02 2.62 -0.01
CA SER A 188 -18.08 1.81 0.61
C SER A 188 -18.64 0.71 -0.29
N ASP A 189 -18.98 -0.39 0.36
CA ASP A 189 -19.67 -1.53 -0.21
C ASP A 189 -21.18 -1.27 -0.28
N GLN A 190 -21.88 -1.96 -1.20
CA GLN A 190 -23.35 -2.02 -1.22
C GLN A 190 -24.02 -0.64 -1.14
N LEU A 191 -23.52 0.32 -1.93
CA LEU A 191 -24.06 1.67 -1.94
C LEU A 191 -25.49 1.68 -2.50
N ILE A 192 -26.47 1.75 -1.60
CA ILE A 192 -27.90 1.82 -1.91
C ILE A 192 -28.43 3.21 -1.55
N ARG A 193 -28.92 3.94 -2.55
CA ARG A 193 -29.43 5.30 -2.45
C ARG A 193 -30.80 5.41 -3.11
N SER A 194 -31.86 5.35 -2.30
CA SER A 194 -33.25 5.42 -2.78
C SER A 194 -33.54 6.70 -3.57
N ASP A 195 -32.88 7.80 -3.22
CA ASP A 195 -32.94 9.09 -3.91
C ASP A 195 -32.25 9.10 -5.28
N LEU A 196 -31.40 8.11 -5.57
CA LEU A 196 -30.66 7.95 -6.83
C LEU A 196 -31.08 6.70 -7.62
N GLY A 197 -32.25 6.13 -7.31
CA GLY A 197 -32.78 4.97 -8.03
C GLY A 197 -32.53 3.62 -7.35
N GLY A 198 -32.06 3.60 -6.10
CA GLY A 198 -31.89 2.39 -5.31
C GLY A 198 -30.45 1.90 -5.32
N ASP A 199 -30.25 0.63 -5.68
CA ASP A 199 -28.93 0.01 -5.66
C ASP A 199 -28.05 0.49 -6.82
N ILE A 200 -26.93 1.14 -6.48
CA ILE A 200 -25.95 1.69 -7.43
C ILE A 200 -24.53 1.16 -7.18
N HIS A 201 -24.38 0.14 -6.31
CA HIS A 201 -23.08 -0.36 -5.84
C HIS A 201 -22.19 -0.88 -6.98
N GLU A 202 -22.84 -1.37 -8.04
CA GLU A 202 -22.19 -1.95 -9.20
C GLU A 202 -21.14 -1.02 -9.83
N TRP A 203 -21.37 0.30 -9.81
CA TRP A 203 -20.49 1.29 -10.44
C TRP A 203 -20.10 2.46 -9.52
N ASN A 204 -20.52 2.42 -8.26
CA ASN A 204 -20.27 3.47 -7.28
C ASN A 204 -20.06 2.88 -5.87
N PRO A 205 -19.31 3.56 -4.99
CA PRO A 205 -18.51 4.75 -5.27
C PRO A 205 -17.22 4.41 -6.04
N ALA A 206 -16.60 5.44 -6.64
CA ALA A 206 -15.25 5.31 -7.17
C ALA A 206 -14.27 4.94 -6.05
N GLU A 207 -13.23 4.17 -6.38
CA GLU A 207 -12.03 4.21 -5.53
C GLU A 207 -11.28 5.51 -5.76
N GLU A 208 -10.47 5.91 -4.80
CA GLU A 208 -9.85 7.23 -4.80
C GLU A 208 -8.34 7.14 -4.60
N MET A 209 -7.61 7.98 -5.34
CA MET A 209 -6.23 8.32 -5.00
C MET A 209 -6.25 9.71 -4.36
N ASN A 210 -5.89 9.77 -3.09
CA ASN A 210 -6.00 10.97 -2.26
C ASN A 210 -4.63 11.64 -2.05
N PHE A 211 -4.61 12.97 -2.14
CA PHE A 211 -3.41 13.78 -1.88
C PHE A 211 -3.47 14.38 -0.47
N PHE A 212 -2.58 13.92 0.41
CA PHE A 212 -2.48 14.44 1.76
C PHE A 212 -1.43 15.54 1.89
N GLY A 213 -0.40 15.54 1.04
CA GLY A 213 0.71 16.49 1.11
C GLY A 213 1.77 16.07 2.15
N GLY A 214 2.88 16.82 2.23
CA GLY A 214 4.02 16.47 3.09
C GLY A 214 4.15 17.26 4.41
N ASN A 215 3.69 18.51 4.45
CA ASN A 215 4.06 19.45 5.52
C ASN A 215 2.84 20.14 6.16
N ARG A 216 1.79 19.38 6.46
CA ARG A 216 0.65 19.92 7.24
C ARG A 216 1.09 20.12 8.69
N THR A 217 1.60 21.31 8.99
CA THR A 217 1.90 21.76 10.37
C THR A 217 0.67 22.32 11.08
N ASN A 218 -0.44 22.50 10.37
CA ASN A 218 -1.70 23.00 10.92
C ASN A 218 -2.84 21.99 10.71
N PRO A 219 -3.33 21.31 11.76
CA PRO A 219 -4.44 20.36 11.68
C PRO A 219 -5.80 21.03 11.44
N ALA A 220 -5.90 22.36 11.47
CA ALA A 220 -7.17 23.09 11.49
C ALA A 220 -7.80 23.37 10.11
N THR A 221 -7.19 22.98 8.99
CA THR A 221 -7.77 23.20 7.65
C THR A 221 -7.80 21.93 6.80
N ASN A 222 -9.02 21.52 6.39
CA ASN A 222 -9.32 20.56 5.34
C ASN A 222 -8.61 19.19 5.40
N VAL A 223 -8.77 18.46 6.50
CA VAL A 223 -8.34 17.05 6.60
C VAL A 223 -9.44 16.05 6.24
N SER A 224 -10.68 16.50 6.02
CA SER A 224 -11.81 15.63 5.67
C SER A 224 -11.80 15.24 4.20
N PHE A 225 -11.85 13.95 3.89
CA PHE A 225 -12.00 13.34 2.56
C PHE A 225 -13.40 12.74 2.35
N GLY A 226 -14.34 13.12 3.23
CA GLY A 226 -15.76 13.11 2.90
C GLY A 226 -16.49 11.83 3.21
N TRP A 227 -15.81 10.69 3.38
CA TRP A 227 -16.46 9.48 3.90
C TRP A 227 -17.01 9.73 5.31
N PRO A 228 -18.22 9.23 5.68
CA PRO A 228 -19.15 8.40 4.89
C PRO A 228 -20.27 9.23 4.21
N TYR A 229 -20.06 10.51 3.94
CA TYR A 229 -21.09 11.38 3.37
C TYR A 229 -20.92 11.60 1.87
N CYS A 230 -19.68 11.51 1.38
CA CYS A 230 -19.31 11.73 -0.01
C CYS A 230 -18.98 10.43 -0.74
N TRP A 231 -19.64 10.27 -1.89
CA TRP A 231 -19.57 9.07 -2.73
C TRP A 231 -19.53 9.42 -4.23
N LEU A 232 -20.20 10.51 -4.60
CA LEU A 232 -20.28 11.00 -5.97
C LEU A 232 -19.46 12.26 -6.12
N ILE A 233 -18.51 12.23 -7.03
CA ILE A 233 -17.67 13.38 -7.38
C ILE A 233 -18.49 14.53 -7.97
N SER A 234 -19.70 14.26 -8.50
CA SER A 234 -20.60 15.28 -9.01
C SER A 234 -21.41 16.02 -7.93
N ASP A 235 -21.44 15.53 -6.68
CA ASP A 235 -22.19 16.20 -5.61
C ASP A 235 -21.59 17.58 -5.28
N THR A 236 -22.44 18.60 -5.13
CA THR A 236 -21.97 19.99 -4.93
C THR A 236 -21.40 20.21 -3.53
N TRP A 237 -21.94 19.54 -2.50
CA TRP A 237 -21.41 19.64 -1.14
C TRP A 237 -20.05 18.95 -1.04
N CYS A 238 -19.91 17.78 -1.66
CA CYS A 238 -18.67 17.02 -1.73
C CYS A 238 -17.58 17.67 -2.59
N ARG A 239 -17.96 18.48 -3.59
CA ARG A 239 -17.01 19.29 -4.37
C ARG A 239 -16.57 20.57 -3.66
N ASN A 240 -17.25 20.96 -2.58
CA ASN A 240 -16.86 22.15 -1.84
C ASN A 240 -15.63 21.85 -1.00
N SER A 241 -14.48 22.39 -1.43
CA SER A 241 -13.19 22.22 -0.76
C SER A 241 -13.15 22.73 0.68
N THR A 242 -14.13 23.52 1.13
CA THR A 242 -14.25 23.91 2.55
C THR A 242 -14.83 22.79 3.43
N ASN A 243 -15.57 21.85 2.83
CA ASN A 243 -16.22 20.75 3.53
C ASN A 243 -15.48 19.42 3.34
N ASN A 244 -14.93 19.23 2.14
CA ASN A 244 -14.35 17.97 1.70
C ASN A 244 -13.17 18.21 0.77
N MET A 245 -12.07 17.48 0.97
CA MET A 245 -10.98 17.40 0.01
C MET A 245 -11.36 16.39 -1.08
N PRO A 246 -11.51 16.83 -2.34
CA PRO A 246 -11.78 15.89 -3.42
C PRO A 246 -10.58 15.00 -3.69
N PRO A 247 -10.79 13.79 -4.23
CA PRO A 247 -9.70 12.93 -4.63
C PRO A 247 -8.89 13.55 -5.77
N ALA A 248 -7.60 13.23 -5.81
CA ALA A 248 -6.72 13.69 -6.89
C ALA A 248 -6.97 12.93 -8.19
N LEU A 249 -7.40 11.68 -8.09
CA LEU A 249 -7.83 10.83 -9.19
C LEU A 249 -8.94 9.90 -8.70
N ALA A 250 -10.01 9.81 -9.50
CA ALA A 250 -11.05 8.80 -9.32
C ALA A 250 -10.70 7.57 -10.15
N MET A 251 -10.78 6.40 -9.53
CA MET A 251 -10.51 5.12 -10.16
C MET A 251 -11.80 4.31 -10.26
N GLN A 252 -11.73 3.20 -10.98
CA GLN A 252 -12.87 2.28 -11.09
C GLN A 252 -13.37 1.89 -9.69
N ALA A 253 -14.68 1.74 -9.53
CA ALA A 253 -15.36 1.58 -8.25
C ALA A 253 -14.86 0.39 -7.39
N HIS A 254 -15.07 0.47 -6.08
CA HIS A 254 -14.62 -0.52 -5.07
C HIS A 254 -15.03 -1.97 -5.40
N SER A 255 -16.22 -2.13 -5.99
CA SER A 255 -16.68 -3.41 -6.56
C SER A 255 -15.83 -3.95 -7.72
N PHE A 256 -14.68 -3.35 -8.05
CA PHE A 256 -13.76 -3.79 -9.09
C PHE A 256 -12.29 -3.82 -8.70
N SER A 257 -11.79 -2.94 -7.84
CA SER A 257 -10.34 -2.65 -7.76
C SER A 257 -9.74 -2.99 -6.40
N ALA A 258 -10.33 -2.54 -5.29
CA ALA A 258 -9.83 -2.74 -3.93
C ALA A 258 -8.31 -2.45 -3.81
N PRO A 259 -7.89 -1.17 -3.91
CA PRO A 259 -6.49 -0.81 -3.97
C PRO A 259 -5.81 -1.02 -2.61
N LEU A 260 -4.67 -1.72 -2.57
CA LEU A 260 -4.03 -2.08 -1.30
C LEU A 260 -2.65 -1.46 -1.07
N ASP A 261 -1.99 -0.99 -2.12
CA ASP A 261 -0.72 -0.29 -1.99
C ASP A 261 -0.49 0.68 -3.16
N ILE A 262 0.30 1.71 -2.90
CA ILE A 262 0.77 2.69 -3.89
C ILE A 262 2.28 2.92 -3.72
N LYS A 263 3.00 2.93 -4.84
CA LYS A 263 4.42 3.30 -4.89
C LYS A 263 4.71 4.19 -6.09
N PHE A 264 5.53 5.21 -5.88
CA PHE A 264 5.99 6.09 -6.95
C PHE A 264 7.36 5.61 -7.45
N PHE A 265 7.56 5.59 -8.76
CA PHE A 265 8.85 5.22 -9.32
C PHE A 265 9.82 6.43 -9.22
N ASP A 266 10.83 6.29 -8.37
CA ASP A 266 11.87 7.29 -8.13
C ASP A 266 12.92 7.38 -9.26
N GLY A 267 12.81 6.52 -10.27
CA GLY A 267 13.69 6.51 -11.43
C GLY A 267 15.04 5.86 -11.15
N SER A 268 15.26 5.38 -9.93
CA SER A 268 16.45 4.61 -9.57
C SER A 268 16.52 3.36 -10.44
N GLY A 269 17.69 3.13 -11.03
CA GLY A 269 17.89 2.00 -11.94
C GLY A 269 17.14 2.10 -13.26
N CYS A 270 16.54 3.25 -13.61
CA CYS A 270 15.90 3.40 -14.91
C CYS A 270 16.92 3.21 -16.04
N GLY A 271 16.59 2.35 -17.01
CA GLY A 271 17.51 1.95 -18.09
C GLY A 271 18.37 0.71 -17.80
N VAL A 272 18.32 0.15 -16.59
CA VAL A 272 18.78 -1.23 -16.35
C VAL A 272 17.83 -2.20 -17.07
N ALA A 273 18.38 -3.23 -17.70
CA ALA A 273 17.58 -4.21 -18.43
C ALA A 273 16.53 -4.86 -17.50
N GLY A 274 15.27 -4.88 -17.92
CA GLY A 274 14.15 -5.35 -17.13
C GLY A 274 13.51 -4.29 -16.23
N GLY A 275 14.21 -3.22 -15.88
CA GLY A 275 13.67 -2.12 -15.07
C GLY A 275 12.72 -1.20 -15.85
N PHE A 276 11.94 -0.40 -15.13
CA PHE A 276 11.11 0.63 -15.75
C PHE A 276 11.95 1.71 -16.43
N SER A 277 11.53 2.12 -17.64
CA SER A 277 12.18 3.22 -18.38
C SER A 277 12.16 4.55 -17.60
N CYS A 278 13.15 5.41 -17.82
CA CYS A 278 13.22 6.75 -17.22
C CYS A 278 12.04 7.65 -17.61
N SER A 279 11.30 7.30 -18.67
CA SER A 279 10.04 7.97 -19.03
C SER A 279 8.91 7.74 -18.02
N HIS A 280 9.00 6.70 -17.20
CA HIS A 280 8.04 6.42 -16.11
C HIS A 280 8.50 6.99 -14.78
N ALA A 281 9.62 7.71 -14.76
CA ALA A 281 10.00 8.49 -13.62
C ALA A 281 8.80 9.31 -13.14
N TRP A 282 8.56 9.34 -11.82
CA TRP A 282 7.45 10.03 -11.15
C TRP A 282 6.11 9.29 -11.14
N ASP A 283 5.89 8.34 -12.04
CA ASP A 283 4.61 7.65 -12.13
C ASP A 283 4.29 6.85 -10.86
N ALA A 284 3.00 6.82 -10.51
CA ALA A 284 2.49 5.99 -9.43
C ALA A 284 2.06 4.62 -9.95
N PHE A 285 2.30 3.59 -9.15
CA PHE A 285 1.88 2.21 -9.38
C PHE A 285 0.99 1.78 -8.22
N ILE A 286 -0.16 1.20 -8.55
CA ILE A 286 -1.19 0.83 -7.57
C ILE A 286 -1.56 -0.63 -7.76
N SER A 287 -1.65 -1.37 -6.66
CA SER A 287 -2.11 -2.76 -6.64
C SER A 287 -3.62 -2.81 -6.48
N PHE A 288 -4.33 -3.34 -7.48
CA PHE A 288 -5.76 -3.63 -7.40
C PHE A 288 -5.96 -5.09 -7.04
N HIS A 289 -6.25 -5.35 -5.76
CA HIS A 289 -6.39 -6.69 -5.20
C HIS A 289 -7.56 -7.49 -5.81
N GLY A 290 -8.52 -6.78 -6.38
CA GLY A 290 -9.72 -7.36 -7.01
C GLY A 290 -10.85 -7.55 -6.00
N SER A 291 -12.06 -7.30 -6.46
CA SER A 291 -13.24 -7.24 -5.62
C SER A 291 -13.84 -8.61 -5.29
N TRP A 292 -14.70 -8.61 -4.27
CA TRP A 292 -15.57 -9.74 -3.89
C TRP A 292 -17.07 -9.40 -4.02
N ASN A 293 -17.42 -8.13 -4.23
CA ASN A 293 -18.77 -7.57 -4.08
C ASN A 293 -19.37 -7.16 -5.45
N ARG A 294 -19.39 -8.09 -6.42
CA ARG A 294 -19.98 -7.95 -7.77
C ARG A 294 -20.15 -9.30 -8.47
N ASP A 295 -21.12 -9.40 -9.39
CA ASP A 295 -21.36 -10.57 -10.25
C ASP A 295 -20.26 -10.88 -11.29
N ARG A 296 -19.48 -9.87 -11.71
CA ARG A 296 -18.33 -10.04 -12.63
C ARG A 296 -17.08 -9.36 -12.05
N PRO A 297 -16.18 -10.13 -11.42
CA PRO A 297 -14.93 -9.60 -10.87
C PRO A 297 -14.08 -8.88 -11.94
N ASN A 298 -13.46 -7.77 -11.53
CA ASN A 298 -12.39 -7.08 -12.25
C ASN A 298 -11.29 -6.79 -11.22
N GLY A 299 -10.24 -6.06 -11.60
CA GLY A 299 -9.07 -5.84 -10.74
C GLY A 299 -8.06 -6.96 -10.93
N ARG A 300 -7.48 -7.46 -9.83
CA ARG A 300 -6.40 -8.47 -9.84
C ARG A 300 -5.25 -8.10 -10.77
N LYS A 301 -4.83 -6.83 -10.65
CA LYS A 301 -3.89 -6.20 -11.57
C LYS A 301 -3.08 -5.11 -10.88
N ILE A 302 -1.98 -4.76 -11.52
CA ILE A 302 -1.22 -3.55 -11.25
C ILE A 302 -1.59 -2.53 -12.29
N VAL A 303 -1.82 -1.30 -11.83
CA VAL A 303 -2.07 -0.15 -12.70
C VAL A 303 -1.00 0.90 -12.53
N ARG A 304 -0.77 1.69 -13.58
CA ARG A 304 0.10 2.87 -13.59
C ARG A 304 -0.74 4.12 -13.77
N VAL A 305 -0.43 5.14 -12.98
CA VAL A 305 -0.99 6.49 -13.09
C VAL A 305 0.15 7.43 -13.47
N PRO A 306 0.11 8.07 -14.65
CA PRO A 306 1.10 9.06 -15.02
C PRO A 306 1.04 10.28 -14.11
N ILE A 307 2.18 10.72 -13.62
CA ILE A 307 2.28 11.91 -12.75
C ILE A 307 3.01 13.02 -13.51
N ASP A 308 2.42 14.20 -13.51
CA ASP A 308 3.08 15.39 -14.04
C ASP A 308 4.22 15.79 -13.08
N PRO A 309 5.48 15.81 -13.54
CA PRO A 309 6.63 16.01 -12.66
C PRO A 309 6.71 17.45 -12.11
N VAL A 310 6.07 18.42 -12.76
CA VAL A 310 6.08 19.83 -12.36
C VAL A 310 5.06 20.05 -11.24
N THR A 311 3.86 19.52 -11.40
CA THR A 311 2.76 19.71 -10.44
C THR A 311 2.72 18.65 -9.35
N GLY A 312 3.35 17.49 -9.58
CA GLY A 312 3.27 16.31 -8.72
C GLY A 312 1.91 15.62 -8.77
N LYS A 313 1.00 15.97 -9.69
CA LYS A 313 -0.38 15.46 -9.72
C LYS A 313 -0.62 14.48 -10.86
N PRO A 314 -1.65 13.61 -10.76
CA PRO A 314 -2.08 12.76 -11.87
C PRO A 314 -2.36 13.58 -13.14
N VAL A 315 -1.81 13.13 -14.27
CA VAL A 315 -2.09 13.74 -15.58
C VAL A 315 -3.58 13.58 -15.90
N GLY A 316 -4.26 14.70 -16.16
CA GLY A 316 -5.72 14.75 -16.35
C GLY A 316 -6.51 14.91 -15.05
N GLY A 317 -5.85 14.99 -13.90
CA GLY A 317 -6.47 15.23 -12.59
C GLY A 317 -7.48 14.16 -12.21
N ILE A 318 -8.64 14.58 -11.70
CA ILE A 318 -9.66 13.67 -11.15
C ILE A 318 -10.20 12.66 -12.17
N SER A 319 -10.18 13.01 -13.46
CA SER A 319 -10.58 12.15 -14.59
C SER A 319 -9.39 11.66 -15.41
N GLY A 320 -8.21 11.61 -14.79
CA GLY A 320 -6.98 11.16 -15.40
C GLY A 320 -7.02 9.70 -15.85
N GLN A 321 -6.04 9.33 -16.67
CA GLN A 321 -5.96 7.98 -17.22
C GLN A 321 -5.21 7.03 -16.29
N VAL A 322 -5.75 5.82 -16.15
CA VAL A 322 -5.14 4.68 -15.45
C VAL A 322 -4.81 3.62 -16.49
N PHE A 323 -3.58 3.12 -16.48
CA PHE A 323 -3.11 2.13 -17.46
C PHE A 323 -2.86 0.78 -16.79
N ASP A 324 -3.45 -0.28 -17.31
CA ASP A 324 -3.13 -1.64 -16.87
C ASP A 324 -1.66 -1.96 -17.21
N VAL A 325 -0.91 -2.40 -16.22
CA VAL A 325 0.50 -2.79 -16.33
C VAL A 325 0.61 -4.30 -16.52
N TRP A 326 0.00 -5.04 -15.60
CA TRP A 326 0.01 -6.50 -15.57
C TRP A 326 -1.12 -6.99 -14.67
N GLY A 327 -1.67 -8.17 -14.93
CA GLY A 327 -2.71 -8.76 -14.11
C GLY A 327 -3.31 -9.99 -14.75
N GLU A 328 -4.33 -10.53 -14.10
CA GLU A 328 -5.08 -11.68 -14.60
C GLU A 328 -5.81 -11.33 -15.91
N LEU A 329 -5.72 -12.21 -16.91
CA LEU A 329 -6.37 -12.03 -18.21
C LEU A 329 -7.90 -12.18 -18.12
N ASP A 330 -8.36 -13.05 -17.23
CA ASP A 330 -9.79 -13.32 -16.98
C ASP A 330 -10.08 -13.32 -15.48
N PRO A 331 -10.08 -12.13 -14.84
CA PRO A 331 -10.30 -12.02 -13.40
C PRO A 331 -11.70 -12.51 -12.98
N GLY A 332 -12.67 -12.51 -13.90
CA GLY A 332 -14.06 -12.88 -13.64
C GLY A 332 -14.27 -14.38 -13.38
N ASN A 333 -13.40 -15.23 -13.92
CA ASN A 333 -13.45 -16.69 -13.73
C ASN A 333 -12.42 -17.19 -12.71
N CYS A 334 -11.82 -16.27 -11.98
CA CYS A 334 -10.63 -16.54 -11.20
C CYS A 334 -10.98 -16.98 -9.76
N GLN A 335 -10.51 -18.16 -9.37
CA GLN A 335 -10.73 -18.73 -8.03
C GLN A 335 -9.99 -17.95 -6.94
N ASP A 336 -10.22 -18.31 -5.67
CA ASP A 336 -9.58 -17.69 -4.50
C ASP A 336 -8.06 -17.92 -4.42
N THR A 337 -7.48 -18.70 -5.34
CA THR A 337 -6.05 -19.03 -5.41
C THR A 337 -5.28 -18.24 -6.47
N CYS A 338 -5.96 -17.45 -7.30
CA CYS A 338 -5.29 -16.67 -8.34
C CYS A 338 -4.44 -15.54 -7.77
N PHE A 339 -3.70 -14.86 -8.65
CA PHE A 339 -3.01 -13.63 -8.32
C PHE A 339 -3.96 -12.57 -7.77
N ARG A 340 -3.63 -12.01 -6.60
CA ARG A 340 -4.31 -10.86 -5.99
C ARG A 340 -3.27 -9.93 -5.38
N PRO A 341 -2.90 -8.85 -6.08
CA PRO A 341 -1.77 -8.02 -5.67
C PRO A 341 -2.04 -7.25 -4.38
N VAL A 342 -1.07 -7.24 -3.48
CA VAL A 342 -1.14 -6.53 -2.19
C VAL A 342 -0.06 -5.46 -2.11
N GLY A 343 1.15 -5.82 -1.70
CA GLY A 343 2.25 -4.89 -1.45
C GLY A 343 3.11 -4.69 -2.68
N LEU A 344 3.64 -3.48 -2.83
CA LEU A 344 4.51 -3.06 -3.92
C LEU A 344 5.85 -2.57 -3.38
N ALA A 345 6.94 -2.88 -4.08
CA ALA A 345 8.25 -2.30 -3.77
C ALA A 345 9.13 -2.23 -5.03
N PHE A 346 9.85 -1.13 -5.21
CA PHE A 346 10.87 -1.01 -6.25
C PHE A 346 12.24 -1.40 -5.70
N ASP A 347 13.01 -2.18 -6.46
CA ASP A 347 14.43 -2.35 -6.17
C ASP A 347 15.27 -1.20 -6.75
N ARG A 348 16.56 -1.15 -6.40
CA ARG A 348 17.50 -0.14 -6.92
C ARG A 348 17.81 -0.28 -8.42
N LYS A 349 17.41 -1.39 -9.04
CA LYS A 349 17.53 -1.65 -10.48
C LYS A 349 16.25 -1.23 -11.23
N GLY A 350 15.26 -0.67 -10.53
CA GLY A 350 14.02 -0.18 -11.11
C GLY A 350 13.01 -1.28 -11.46
N HIS A 351 13.15 -2.49 -10.91
CA HIS A 351 12.13 -3.54 -11.03
C HIS A 351 11.04 -3.36 -9.98
N LEU A 352 9.79 -3.63 -10.36
CA LEU A 352 8.66 -3.61 -9.43
C LEU A 352 8.42 -5.04 -8.90
N TYR A 353 8.37 -5.17 -7.58
CA TYR A 353 8.01 -6.41 -6.89
C TYR A 353 6.59 -6.29 -6.34
N VAL A 354 5.87 -7.40 -6.38
CA VAL A 354 4.46 -7.47 -6.00
C VAL A 354 4.23 -8.72 -5.17
N SER A 355 3.61 -8.59 -4.01
CA SER A 355 3.10 -9.74 -3.26
C SER A 355 1.68 -10.10 -3.68
N SER A 356 1.37 -11.40 -3.67
CA SER A 356 0.03 -11.92 -3.88
C SER A 356 -0.34 -12.85 -2.73
N ASP A 357 -1.30 -12.41 -1.91
CA ASP A 357 -1.63 -13.09 -0.66
C ASP A 357 -2.37 -14.42 -0.90
N SER A 358 -3.35 -14.44 -1.78
CA SER A 358 -4.12 -15.63 -2.17
C SER A 358 -3.28 -16.72 -2.85
N SER A 359 -2.38 -16.33 -3.75
CA SER A 359 -1.56 -17.28 -4.52
C SER A 359 -0.23 -17.62 -3.85
N ASN A 360 0.10 -16.98 -2.72
CA ASN A 360 1.33 -17.22 -1.95
C ASN A 360 2.64 -16.88 -2.68
N GLU A 361 2.58 -15.93 -3.61
CA GLU A 361 3.66 -15.60 -4.54
C GLU A 361 4.26 -14.20 -4.29
N ILE A 362 5.52 -14.05 -4.68
CA ILE A 362 6.15 -12.76 -4.95
C ILE A 362 6.52 -12.73 -6.42
N TRP A 363 6.02 -11.71 -7.12
CA TRP A 363 6.27 -11.47 -8.53
C TRP A 363 7.27 -10.34 -8.71
N ARG A 364 8.19 -10.50 -9.67
CA ARG A 364 8.95 -9.38 -10.22
C ARG A 364 8.38 -9.04 -11.59
N ILE A 365 7.89 -7.82 -11.73
CA ILE A 365 7.44 -7.19 -12.97
C ILE A 365 8.66 -6.56 -13.63
N SER A 366 8.97 -7.00 -14.85
CA SER A 366 10.05 -6.46 -15.65
C SER A 366 9.56 -6.08 -17.04
N LEU A 367 10.04 -4.96 -17.58
CA LEU A 367 9.76 -4.58 -18.97
C LEU A 367 10.61 -5.41 -19.92
N GLU A 368 10.00 -5.98 -20.96
CA GLU A 368 10.76 -6.64 -22.02
C GLU A 368 11.29 -5.61 -23.03
N ASN A 369 12.57 -5.70 -23.36
CA ASN A 369 13.21 -4.93 -24.43
C ASN A 369 13.07 -5.62 -25.80
N ASP A 370 11.88 -6.15 -26.16
CA ASP A 370 11.69 -6.71 -27.49
C ASP A 370 11.27 -5.62 -28.49
N ALA A 371 12.17 -5.28 -29.40
CA ALA A 371 11.97 -4.26 -30.43
C ALA A 371 10.88 -4.63 -31.46
N SER A 372 10.50 -5.91 -31.55
CA SER A 372 9.48 -6.40 -32.51
C SER A 372 8.04 -6.16 -32.06
N LEU A 373 7.82 -5.77 -30.79
CA LEU A 373 6.50 -5.63 -30.18
C LEU A 373 6.15 -4.18 -29.79
N ARG A 374 6.92 -3.20 -30.27
CA ARG A 374 6.73 -1.76 -30.03
C ARG A 374 5.50 -1.20 -30.76
N SER A 375 4.32 -1.45 -30.24
CA SER A 375 3.15 -0.59 -30.49
C SER A 375 2.97 0.35 -29.29
N ALA A 376 2.81 1.65 -29.56
CA ALA A 376 2.93 2.76 -28.61
C ALA A 376 1.84 2.87 -27.51
N SER A 377 1.16 1.78 -27.18
CA SER A 377 0.01 1.79 -26.27
C SER A 377 -0.01 0.62 -25.28
N VAL A 378 0.99 -0.28 -25.32
CA VAL A 378 0.99 -1.51 -24.52
C VAL A 378 2.34 -1.65 -23.82
N LEU A 379 2.30 -1.67 -22.49
CA LEU A 379 3.45 -2.02 -21.67
C LEU A 379 3.61 -3.54 -21.73
N LEU A 380 4.63 -4.04 -22.44
CA LEU A 380 4.95 -5.47 -22.39
C LEU A 380 5.70 -5.76 -21.09
N VAL A 381 5.07 -6.56 -20.24
CA VAL A 381 5.59 -6.98 -18.95
C VAL A 381 5.90 -8.48 -18.99
N ARG A 382 7.13 -8.86 -18.64
CA ARG A 382 7.43 -10.20 -18.17
C ARG A 382 7.27 -10.23 -16.65
N ALA A 383 6.34 -11.04 -16.18
CA ALA A 383 6.19 -11.34 -14.77
C ALA A 383 6.85 -12.70 -14.50
N VAL A 384 7.80 -12.76 -13.57
CA VAL A 384 8.40 -14.02 -13.12
C VAL A 384 8.05 -14.21 -11.66
N ALA A 385 7.34 -15.31 -11.35
CA ALA A 385 7.13 -15.73 -9.97
C ALA A 385 8.47 -16.17 -9.38
N LEU A 386 8.92 -15.51 -8.33
CA LEU A 386 10.25 -15.73 -7.76
C LEU A 386 10.32 -16.94 -6.84
N LEU A 387 9.17 -17.35 -6.29
CA LEU A 387 9.01 -18.54 -5.45
C LEU A 387 7.59 -19.11 -5.57
N THR A 388 7.39 -20.12 -6.42
CA THR A 388 6.23 -21.01 -6.34
C THR A 388 6.62 -22.20 -5.48
N LEU A 389 6.26 -22.21 -4.20
CA LEU A 389 6.31 -23.46 -3.42
C LEU A 389 5.07 -24.29 -3.80
N GLY A 390 5.18 -24.99 -4.93
CA GLY A 390 4.28 -26.07 -5.34
C GLY A 390 2.97 -25.64 -6.00
N CYS A 391 3.00 -25.39 -7.31
CA CYS A 391 2.21 -26.16 -8.28
C CYS A 391 2.65 -25.77 -9.70
N SER A 392 2.96 -26.77 -10.51
CA SER A 392 3.32 -26.63 -11.91
C SER A 392 2.17 -26.00 -12.71
N SER A 393 2.45 -25.00 -13.53
CA SER A 393 1.96 -24.96 -14.93
C SER A 393 2.77 -23.95 -15.74
N LEU A 394 3.52 -24.49 -16.71
CA LEU A 394 3.96 -23.78 -17.90
C LEU A 394 2.77 -23.15 -18.59
N ILE A 395 2.87 -21.90 -19.07
CA ILE A 395 2.36 -21.50 -20.39
C ILE A 395 3.32 -20.46 -21.01
N HIS A 396 3.56 -20.65 -22.30
CA HIS A 396 4.35 -19.82 -23.23
C HIS A 396 3.81 -18.42 -23.43
#